data_AF-A0A8J4UN04-F1
#
_entry.id   AF-A0A8J4UN04-F1
#
_cell.length_a   1.000
_cell.length_b   1.000
_cell.length_c   1.000
_cell.angle_alpha   90.00
_cell.angle_beta   90.00
_cell.angle_gamma   90.00
#
_symmetry.space_group_name_H-M   'P 1'
#
loop_
_entity.id
_entity.type
_entity.pdbx_description
1 polymer ?
#
loop_
_entity_poly.entity_id
_entity_poly.type
_entity_poly.pdbx_seq_one_letter_code
_entity_poly.pdbx_strand_id
1 'polypeptide(L)' 'GYNANRMFRVAEEFFTSLGLKEMPPKFWEKSMLEKPADGREVVCHASAWDFYNREDF' A
#
# COMPACT_ATOMS: atom_id res chain seq x y z
N GLY A 1 -12.69 -8.10 -12.72
CA GLY A 1 -11.28 -8.57 -12.66
C GLY A 1 -10.64 -8.11 -11.36
N TYR A 2 -9.40 -8.52 -11.10
CA TYR A 2 -8.56 -7.95 -10.04
C TYR A 2 -7.87 -6.67 -10.54
N ASN A 3 -7.60 -5.74 -9.64
CA ASN A 3 -6.73 -4.57 -9.82
C ASN A 3 -5.79 -4.45 -8.60
N ALA A 4 -4.80 -3.56 -8.64
CA ALA A 4 -3.82 -3.48 -7.56
C ALA A 4 -4.49 -3.18 -6.21
N ASN A 5 -5.42 -2.22 -6.17
CA ASN A 5 -6.14 -1.88 -4.94
C ASN A 5 -6.83 -3.12 -4.31
N ARG A 6 -7.54 -3.91 -5.12
CA ARG A 6 -8.18 -5.14 -4.65
C ARG A 6 -7.18 -6.18 -4.13
N MET A 7 -6.01 -6.31 -4.76
CA MET A 7 -4.96 -7.22 -4.27
C MET A 7 -4.48 -6.82 -2.87
N PHE A 8 -4.23 -5.53 -2.64
CA PHE A 8 -3.82 -5.02 -1.33
C PHE A 8 -4.94 -5.12 -0.28
N ARG A 9 -6.20 -4.88 -0.65
CA ARG A 9 -7.35 -5.05 0.25
C ARG A 9 -7.55 -6.50 0.71
N VAL A 10 -7.34 -7.47 -0.19
CA VAL A 10 -7.36 -8.89 0.18
C VAL A 10 -6.24 -9.24 1.16
N ALA A 11 -5.05 -8.65 1.00
CA ALA A 11 -3.96 -8.81 1.96
C ALA A 11 -4.30 -8.19 3.33
N GLU A 12 -4.88 -6.99 3.36
CA GLU A 12 -5.36 -6.33 4.59
C GLU A 12 -6.43 -7.19 5.31
N GLU A 13 -7.39 -7.75 4.56
CA GLU A 13 -8.40 -8.67 5.10
C GLU A 13 -7.76 -9.90 5.76
N PHE A 14 -6.72 -10.46 5.13
CA PHE A 14 -5.97 -11.58 5.73
C PHE A 14 -5.31 -11.18 7.06
N PHE A 15 -4.59 -10.07 7.13
CA PHE A 15 -3.92 -9.65 8.36
C PHE A 15 -4.90 -9.28 9.49
N THR A 16 -5.99 -8.60 9.14
CA THR A 16 -7.05 -8.26 10.10
C THR A 16 -7.81 -9.49 10.59
N SER A 17 -7.97 -10.54 9.76
CA SER A 17 -8.54 -11.83 10.19
C SER A 17 -7.71 -12.52 11.29
N LEU A 18 -6.42 -12.21 11.37
CA LEU A 18 -5.50 -12.68 12.42
C LEU A 18 -5.50 -11.77 13.67
N GLY A 19 -6.33 -10.73 13.71
CA GLY A 19 -6.38 -9.76 14.80
C GLY A 19 -5.27 -8.69 14.76
N LEU A 20 -4.56 -8.55 13.64
CA LEU A 20 -3.60 -7.47 13.44
C LEU A 20 -4.31 -6.17 13.01
N LYS A 21 -3.58 -5.06 13.04
CA LYS A 21 -4.10 -3.74 12.68
C LYS A 21 -4.32 -3.64 11.16
N GLU A 22 -5.37 -2.93 10.77
CA GLU A 22 -5.61 -2.50 9.39
C GLU A 22 -4.56 -1.46 8.93
N MET A 23 -4.46 -1.23 7.63
CA MET A 23 -3.57 -0.20 7.09
C MET A 23 -4.15 1.19 7.40
N PRO A 24 -3.35 2.15 7.89
CA PRO A 24 -3.82 3.52 8.16
C PRO A 24 -4.41 4.19 6.92
N PRO A 25 -5.36 5.16 7.04
CA PRO A 25 -5.90 5.88 5.89
C PRO A 25 -4.81 6.52 5.00
N LYS A 26 -3.76 7.04 5.61
CA LYS A 26 -2.59 7.62 4.91
C LYS A 26 -1.89 6.63 3.99
N PHE A 27 -1.86 5.33 4.31
CA PHE A 27 -1.31 4.30 3.44
C PHE A 27 -2.01 4.31 2.08
N TRP A 28 -3.34 4.33 2.09
CA TRP A 28 -4.15 4.31 0.86
C TRP A 28 -4.09 5.61 0.06
N GLU A 29 -3.94 6.74 0.74
CA GLU A 29 -3.86 8.06 0.11
C GLU A 29 -2.50 8.32 -0.55
N LYS A 30 -1.41 7.79 0.03
CA LYS A 30 -0.05 8.19 -0.33
C LYS A 30 0.80 7.07 -0.97
N SER A 31 0.36 5.82 -0.96
CA SER A 31 1.11 4.71 -1.56
C SER A 31 1.02 4.69 -3.09
N MET A 32 2.12 4.29 -3.73
CA MET A 32 2.17 4.02 -5.17
C MET A 32 1.92 2.52 -5.42
N LEU A 33 0.66 2.14 -5.58
CA LEU A 33 0.27 0.73 -5.81
C LEU A 33 0.38 0.30 -7.28
N GLU A 34 0.42 1.26 -8.20
CA GLU A 34 0.56 1.05 -9.65
C GLU A 34 1.58 2.04 -10.21
N LYS A 35 2.20 1.67 -11.34
CA LYS A 35 3.14 2.56 -12.03
C LYS A 35 2.38 3.80 -12.55
N PRO A 36 2.87 5.03 -12.30
CA PRO A 36 2.27 6.24 -12.85
C PRO A 36 2.22 6.23 -14.38
N ALA A 37 1.11 6.71 -14.95
CA ALA A 37 0.92 6.84 -16.40
C ALA A 37 1.36 8.21 -16.97
N ASP A 38 1.84 9.11 -16.11
CA ASP A 38 2.22 10.49 -16.43
C ASP A 38 3.65 10.63 -16.96
N GLY A 39 4.34 9.52 -17.22
CA GLY A 39 5.69 9.49 -17.77
C GLY A 39 6.80 9.72 -16.76
N ARG A 40 6.50 9.78 -15.45
CA ARG A 40 7.55 9.84 -14.41
C ARG A 40 8.41 8.58 -14.41
N GLU A 41 9.73 8.78 -14.28
CA GLU A 41 10.66 7.69 -13.98
C GLU A 41 10.60 7.35 -12.49
N VAL A 42 10.41 6.06 -12.20
CA VAL A 42 10.26 5.55 -10.84
C VAL A 42 11.03 4.24 -10.70
N VAL A 43 11.47 3.94 -9.48
CA VAL A 43 12.03 2.62 -9.15
C VAL A 43 10.87 1.65 -8.93
N CYS A 44 10.66 0.71 -9.86
CA CYS A 44 9.52 -0.22 -9.83
C CYS A 44 9.72 -1.45 -8.91
N HIS A 45 10.91 -1.64 -8.34
CA HIS A 45 11.13 -2.77 -7.43
C HIS A 45 10.33 -2.57 -6.15
N ALA A 46 9.56 -3.59 -5.76
CA ALA A 46 8.70 -3.51 -4.59
C ALA A 46 9.50 -3.22 -3.31
N SER A 47 8.98 -2.32 -2.48
CA SER A 47 9.58 -1.91 -1.21
C SER A 47 8.49 -1.48 -0.24
N ALA A 48 8.77 -1.56 1.06
CA ALA A 48 7.92 -1.04 2.14
C ALA A 48 8.73 0.02 2.91
N TRP A 49 8.08 1.11 3.30
CA TRP A 49 8.75 2.32 3.77
C TRP A 49 8.19 2.78 5.11
N ASP A 50 9.06 2.87 6.13
CA ASP A 50 8.78 3.54 7.40
C ASP A 50 9.38 4.96 7.37
N PHE A 51 8.57 5.96 7.66
CA PHE A 51 8.96 7.38 7.64
C PHE A 51 9.38 7.91 9.02
N TYR A 52 9.49 7.03 10.03
CA TYR A 52 9.99 7.29 11.38
C TYR A 52 9.20 8.31 12.21
N ASN A 53 7.98 8.69 11.81
CA ASN A 53 7.13 9.61 12.57
C ASN A 53 6.03 8.93 13.39
N ARG A 54 5.98 7.58 13.39
CA ARG A 54 4.94 6.76 14.07
C ARG A 54 3.53 6.96 13.54
N GLU A 55 3.37 7.67 12.43
CA GLU A 55 2.08 7.95 11.79
C GLU A 55 1.95 7.32 10.40
N ASP A 56 3.02 6.73 9.84
CA ASP A 56 3.14 6.52 8.40
C ASP A 56 3.24 5.04 7.96
N PHE A 57 2.56 4.80 6.81
CA PHE A 57 2.38 3.64 5.90
C PHE A 57 2.18 2.25 6.48
#